data_AF-A0A7D5E427-F1
#
_entry.id   AF-A0A7D5E427-F1
#
_cell.length_a   1.000
_cell.length_b   1.000
_cell.length_c   1.000
_cell.angle_alpha   90.00
_cell.angle_beta   90.00
_cell.angle_gamma   90.00
#
_symmetry.space_group_name_H-M   'P 1'
#
loop_
_entity.id
_entity.type
_entity.pdbx_description
1 polymer ?
#
loop_
_entity_poly.entity_id
_entity_poly.type
_entity_poly.pdbx_seq_one_letter_code
_entity_poly.pdbx_strand_id
1 'polypeptide(L)'
;MAYSSSSGWSGVIRAYKRISILTSFGLLVFALCGLVMTGLAQDAIDLLTRYKYLPWGASMAALCLIFFSSSTRDPRYYHPSEWFIVAGVMGLLAAYAFLTPVQDMMATYSPWSDGVVLSLQIVVGAIVAR
;
A
#
# COMPACT_ATOMS: atom_id res chain seq x y z
N MET A 1 -35.80 -21.13 12.34
CA MET A 1 -35.32 -20.82 10.98
C MET A 1 -35.75 -19.41 10.62
N ALA A 2 -34.82 -18.46 10.60
CA ALA A 2 -35.04 -17.14 10.03
C ALA A 2 -33.72 -16.68 9.42
N TYR A 3 -33.52 -17.00 8.13
CA TYR A 3 -32.45 -16.44 7.32
C TYR A 3 -32.80 -14.96 7.07
N SER A 4 -32.29 -14.10 7.94
CA SER A 4 -32.33 -12.64 7.75
C SER A 4 -31.34 -12.28 6.64
N SER A 5 -31.86 -12.10 5.43
CA SER A 5 -31.17 -11.64 4.24
C SER A 5 -30.82 -10.15 4.33
N SER A 6 -30.08 -9.74 5.37
CA SER A 6 -29.59 -8.36 5.50
C SER A 6 -28.34 -8.17 4.65
N SER A 7 -28.58 -7.75 3.40
CA SER A 7 -27.65 -7.10 2.46
C SER A 7 -26.21 -7.60 2.48
N GLY A 8 -25.85 -8.45 1.49
CA GLY A 8 -24.49 -8.94 1.28
C GLY A 8 -23.41 -7.86 1.30
N TRP A 9 -23.76 -6.62 0.93
CA TRP A 9 -22.88 -5.45 1.02
C TRP A 9 -22.53 -5.05 2.46
N SER A 10 -23.48 -5.07 3.41
CA SER A 10 -23.22 -4.70 4.80
C SER A 10 -22.45 -5.78 5.59
N GLY A 11 -22.59 -7.03 5.18
CA GLY A 11 -21.82 -8.17 5.70
C GLY A 11 -20.37 -8.13 5.23
N VAL A 12 -20.14 -7.90 3.94
CA VAL A 12 -18.80 -7.74 3.36
C VAL A 12 -18.07 -6.56 3.97
N ILE A 13 -18.72 -5.39 4.07
CA ILE A 13 -18.11 -4.19 4.69
C ILE A 13 -17.75 -4.42 6.17
N ARG A 14 -18.57 -5.17 6.91
CA ARG A 14 -18.27 -5.54 8.31
C ARG A 14 -17.15 -6.57 8.43
N ALA A 15 -17.06 -7.52 7.50
CA ALA A 15 -15.95 -8.46 7.43
C ALA A 15 -14.62 -7.73 7.19
N TYR A 16 -14.59 -6.77 6.26
CA TYR A 16 -13.42 -5.93 5.96
C TYR A 16 -12.92 -5.13 7.18
N LYS A 17 -13.83 -4.60 8.01
CA LYS A 17 -13.48 -3.86 9.23
C LYS A 17 -12.82 -4.71 10.33
N ARG A 18 -12.86 -6.04 10.24
CA ARG A 18 -12.30 -6.99 11.23
C ARG A 18 -11.14 -7.82 10.68
N ILE A 19 -10.60 -7.47 9.52
CA ILE A 19 -9.48 -8.21 8.93
C ILE A 19 -8.22 -7.94 9.76
N SER A 20 -7.59 -9.02 10.23
CA SER A 20 -6.29 -8.95 10.92
C SER A 20 -5.18 -8.58 9.94
N ILE A 21 -4.10 -7.96 10.43
CA ILE A 21 -2.95 -7.56 9.59
C ILE A 21 -2.41 -8.75 8.76
N LEU A 22 -2.43 -9.95 9.35
CA LEU A 22 -1.98 -11.18 8.71
C LEU A 22 -2.94 -11.63 7.59
N THR A 23 -4.25 -11.48 7.81
CA THR A 23 -5.26 -11.77 6.78
C THR A 23 -5.19 -10.77 5.63
N SER A 24 -4.98 -9.48 5.91
CA SER A 24 -4.75 -8.45 4.88
C SER A 24 -3.52 -8.77 4.04
N PHE A 25 -2.42 -9.18 4.69
CA PHE A 25 -1.21 -9.60 3.99
C PHE A 25 -1.46 -10.83 3.11
N GLY A 26 -2.15 -11.84 3.63
CA GLY A 26 -2.54 -13.03 2.86
C GLY A 26 -3.42 -12.70 1.64
N LEU A 27 -4.36 -11.77 1.76
CA LEU A 27 -5.18 -11.29 0.65
C LEU A 27 -4.34 -10.55 -0.40
N LEU A 28 -3.34 -9.78 0.02
CA LEU A 28 -2.43 -9.08 -0.87
C LEU A 28 -1.60 -10.08 -1.70
N VAL A 29 -1.02 -11.09 -1.04
CA VAL A 29 -0.28 -12.16 -1.72
C VAL A 29 -1.18 -12.93 -2.67
N PHE A 30 -2.40 -13.29 -2.25
CA PHE A 30 -3.37 -13.98 -3.10
C PHE A 30 -3.73 -13.14 -4.35
N ALA A 31 -3.99 -11.84 -4.18
CA ALA A 31 -4.30 -10.94 -5.28
C ALA A 31 -3.12 -10.80 -6.25
N LEU A 32 -1.89 -10.67 -5.76
CA LEU A 32 -0.69 -10.59 -6.58
C LEU A 32 -0.46 -11.89 -7.37
N CYS A 33 -0.57 -13.05 -6.72
CA CYS A 33 -0.46 -14.34 -7.38
C CYS A 33 -1.56 -14.52 -8.45
N GLY A 34 -2.80 -14.11 -8.17
CA GLY A 34 -3.90 -14.14 -9.14
C GLY A 34 -3.64 -13.21 -10.33
N LEU A 35 -3.07 -12.03 -10.11
CA LEU A 35 -2.72 -11.09 -11.17
C LEU A 35 -1.64 -11.66 -12.10
N VAL A 36 -0.64 -12.36 -11.54
CA VAL A 36 0.39 -13.05 -12.33
C VAL A 36 -0.21 -14.22 -13.11
N MET A 37 -1.05 -15.05 -12.46
CA MET A 37 -1.64 -16.23 -13.09
C MET A 37 -2.60 -15.89 -14.25
N THR A 38 -3.23 -14.71 -14.21
CA THR A 38 -4.13 -14.22 -15.26
C THR A 38 -3.41 -13.51 -16.41
N GLY A 39 -2.09 -13.30 -16.32
CA GLY A 39 -1.29 -12.58 -17.32
C GLY A 39 -1.45 -11.05 -17.29
N LEU A 40 -2.42 -10.52 -16.53
CA LEU A 40 -2.70 -9.09 -16.38
C LEU A 40 -1.58 -8.32 -15.68
N ALA A 41 -0.69 -9.01 -14.96
CA ALA A 41 0.44 -8.38 -14.31
C ALA A 41 1.34 -7.64 -15.31
N GLN A 42 1.55 -8.21 -16.49
CA GLN A 42 2.45 -7.65 -17.48
C GLN A 42 1.85 -6.40 -18.13
N ASP A 43 0.56 -6.44 -18.49
CA ASP A 43 -0.18 -5.27 -18.99
C ASP A 43 -0.23 -4.14 -17.95
N ALA A 44 -0.40 -4.48 -16.67
CA ALA A 44 -0.38 -3.51 -15.59
C ALA A 44 1.00 -2.86 -15.42
N ILE A 45 2.07 -3.65 -15.50
CA ILE A 45 3.46 -3.16 -15.45
C ILE A 45 3.74 -2.25 -16.66
N ASP A 46 3.32 -2.63 -17.86
CA ASP A 46 3.50 -1.83 -19.07
C ASP A 46 2.76 -0.49 -18.98
N LEU A 47 1.57 -0.47 -18.40
CA LEU A 47 0.83 0.77 -18.16
C LEU A 47 1.49 1.66 -17.09
N LEU A 48 1.98 1.04 -16.00
CA LEU A 48 2.69 1.73 -14.93
C LEU A 48 4.05 2.28 -15.38
N THR A 49 4.74 1.59 -16.28
CA THR A 49 6.01 2.03 -16.86
C THR A 49 5.80 3.11 -17.93
N ARG A 50 4.70 3.05 -18.70
CA ARG A 50 4.34 4.08 -19.68
C ARG A 50 4.07 5.45 -19.04
N TYR A 51 3.50 5.47 -17.83
CA TYR A 51 3.24 6.70 -17.09
C TYR A 51 4.11 6.75 -15.83
N LYS A 52 5.35 7.27 -15.97
CA LYS A 52 6.38 7.33 -14.91
C LYS A 52 5.88 7.84 -13.54
N TYR A 53 4.89 8.74 -13.51
CA TYR A 53 4.35 9.33 -12.28
C TYR A 53 3.10 8.62 -11.74
N LEU A 54 2.52 7.69 -12.49
CA LEU A 54 1.31 6.96 -12.12
C LEU A 54 1.54 6.03 -10.92
N PRO A 55 2.66 5.28 -10.80
CA PRO A 55 2.95 4.50 -9.59
C PRO A 55 3.06 5.36 -8.34
N TRP A 56 3.74 6.52 -8.46
CA TRP A 56 3.86 7.46 -7.35
C TRP A 56 2.50 8.04 -6.96
N GLY A 57 1.73 8.53 -7.92
CA GLY A 57 0.38 9.06 -7.68
C GLY A 57 -0.58 8.01 -7.08
N ALA A 58 -0.53 6.77 -7.55
CA ALA A 58 -1.31 5.67 -7.00
C ALA A 58 -0.92 5.35 -5.56
N SER A 59 0.38 5.35 -5.24
CA SER A 59 0.86 5.13 -3.87
C SER A 59 0.41 6.26 -2.91
N MET A 60 0.43 7.52 -3.36
CA MET A 60 -0.10 8.65 -2.58
C MET A 60 -1.60 8.54 -2.37
N ALA A 61 -2.36 8.22 -3.43
CA ALA A 61 -3.80 8.03 -3.34
C ALA A 61 -4.17 6.88 -2.38
N ALA A 62 -3.44 5.76 -2.44
CA ALA A 62 -3.61 4.64 -1.53
C ALA A 62 -3.33 5.06 -0.08
N LEU A 63 -2.23 5.79 0.18
CA LEU A 63 -1.92 6.28 1.52
C LEU A 63 -3.01 7.22 2.05
N CYS A 64 -3.51 8.14 1.22
CA CYS A 64 -4.64 9.00 1.57
C CYS A 64 -5.89 8.18 1.91
N LEU A 65 -6.23 7.18 1.10
CA LEU A 65 -7.38 6.30 1.35
C LEU A 65 -7.23 5.52 2.66
N ILE A 66 -6.04 5.02 2.98
CA ILE A 66 -5.77 4.32 4.24
C ILE A 66 -5.92 5.30 5.42
N PHE A 67 -5.36 6.50 5.32
CA PHE A 67 -5.51 7.56 6.33
C PHE A 67 -6.98 7.95 6.54
N PHE A 68 -7.75 8.09 5.45
CA PHE A 68 -9.18 8.34 5.55
C PHE A 68 -9.95 7.15 6.15
N SER A 69 -9.54 5.91 5.89
CA SER A 69 -10.20 4.71 6.40
C SER A 69 -9.85 4.39 7.85
N SER A 70 -8.72 4.89 8.35
CA SER A 70 -8.23 4.65 9.70
C SER A 70 -9.09 5.35 10.76
N SER A 71 -9.19 4.72 11.93
CA SER A 71 -9.83 5.28 13.13
C SER A 71 -8.97 6.36 13.81
N THR A 72 -7.71 6.53 13.39
CA THR A 72 -6.72 7.45 13.95
C THR A 72 -6.61 8.73 13.10
N ARG A 73 -7.75 9.33 12.75
CA ARG A 73 -7.81 10.61 12.01
C ARG A 73 -7.27 11.81 12.80
N ASP A 74 -6.89 11.61 14.06
CA ASP A 74 -6.38 12.67 14.92
C ASP A 74 -4.85 12.51 15.09
N PRO A 75 -4.03 13.38 14.44
CA PRO A 75 -2.56 13.30 14.42
C PRO A 75 -1.91 13.40 15.80
N ARG A 76 -2.69 13.76 16.83
CA ARG A 76 -2.26 13.92 18.22
C ARG A 76 -1.97 12.59 18.94
N TYR A 77 -2.43 11.46 18.39
CA TYR A 77 -2.16 10.12 18.94
C TYR A 77 -0.98 9.42 18.26
N TYR A 78 -0.29 10.10 17.34
CA TYR A 78 0.92 9.59 16.70
C TYR A 78 2.13 9.84 17.58
N HIS A 79 2.96 8.81 17.76
CA HIS A 79 4.28 9.04 18.32
C HIS A 79 5.10 9.89 17.33
N PRO A 80 5.90 10.87 17.80
CA PRO A 80 6.72 11.69 16.90
C PRO A 80 7.61 10.84 15.97
N SER A 81 8.10 9.69 16.46
CA SER A 81 8.88 8.73 15.69
C SER A 81 8.11 8.11 14.51
N GLU A 82 6.82 7.81 14.69
CA GLU A 82 5.95 7.29 13.62
C GLU A 82 5.79 8.33 12.51
N TRP A 83 5.69 9.61 12.88
CA TRP A 83 5.60 10.72 11.94
C TRP A 83 6.87 10.85 11.08
N PHE A 84 8.04 10.75 11.69
CA PHE A 84 9.31 10.76 10.97
C PHE A 84 9.46 9.56 10.02
N ILE A 85 8.98 8.38 10.42
CA ILE A 85 9.03 7.18 9.55
C ILE A 85 8.12 7.38 8.33
N VAL A 86 6.87 7.82 8.53
CA VAL A 86 5.94 8.08 7.43
C VAL A 86 6.49 9.16 6.50
N ALA A 87 6.89 10.32 7.04
CA ALA A 87 7.47 11.41 6.26
C ALA A 87 8.75 11.00 5.52
N GLY A 88 9.61 10.19 6.16
CA GLY A 88 10.85 9.69 5.59
C GLY A 88 10.62 8.76 4.40
N VAL A 89 9.67 7.81 4.52
CA VAL A 89 9.32 6.90 3.41
C VAL A 89 8.63 7.65 2.28
N MET A 90 7.76 8.60 2.59
CA MET A 90 7.11 9.46 1.59
C MET A 90 8.14 10.31 0.85
N GLY A 91 9.11 10.87 1.58
CA GLY A 91 10.25 11.59 1.03
C GLY A 91 11.14 10.70 0.16
N LEU A 92 11.40 9.45 0.58
CA LEU A 92 12.15 8.48 -0.20
C LEU A 92 11.43 8.12 -1.51
N LEU A 93 10.10 7.94 -1.48
CA LEU A 93 9.31 7.66 -2.68
C LEU A 93 9.25 8.86 -3.62
N ALA A 94 9.12 10.07 -3.10
CA ALA A 94 9.23 11.29 -3.88
C ALA A 94 10.65 11.43 -4.48
N ALA A 95 11.69 11.15 -3.69
CA ALA A 95 13.06 11.18 -4.16
C ALA A 95 13.30 10.15 -5.27
N TYR A 96 12.78 8.93 -5.11
CA TYR A 96 12.81 7.91 -6.15
C TYR A 96 12.04 8.33 -7.41
N ALA A 97 10.91 9.04 -7.28
CA ALA A 97 10.13 9.49 -8.43
C ALA A 97 10.80 10.63 -9.22
N PHE A 98 11.45 11.58 -8.52
CA PHE A 98 11.93 12.84 -9.12
C PHE A 98 13.46 12.96 -9.25
N LEU A 99 14.26 12.24 -8.45
CA LEU A 99 15.72 12.29 -8.51
C LEU A 99 16.29 11.06 -9.23
N THR A 100 16.84 11.27 -10.43
CA THR A 100 17.56 10.25 -11.20
C THR A 100 18.68 9.55 -10.41
N PRO A 101 19.51 10.25 -9.60
CA PRO A 101 20.55 9.58 -8.82
C PRO A 101 20.01 8.52 -7.84
N VAL A 102 18.80 8.74 -7.31
CA VAL A 102 18.15 7.78 -6.41
C VAL A 102 17.61 6.59 -7.20
N GLN A 103 17.11 6.82 -8.42
CA GLN A 103 16.68 5.77 -9.34
C GLN A 103 17.87 4.85 -9.69
N ASP A 104 18.99 5.44 -10.09
CA ASP A 104 20.20 4.70 -10.48
C ASP A 104 20.78 3.90 -9.31
N MET A 105 20.78 4.49 -8.11
CA MET A 105 21.19 3.80 -6.89
C MET A 105 20.27 2.62 -6.57
N MET A 106 18.94 2.80 -6.64
CA MET A 106 18.01 1.69 -6.40
C MET A 106 18.11 0.58 -7.45
N ALA A 107 18.30 0.93 -8.73
CA ALA A 107 18.49 -0.03 -9.81
C ALA A 107 19.78 -0.86 -9.62
N THR A 108 20.84 -0.24 -9.08
CA THR A 108 22.13 -0.91 -8.84
C THR A 108 22.04 -1.99 -7.75
N TYR A 109 21.20 -1.79 -6.73
CA TYR A 109 21.04 -2.71 -5.60
C TYR A 109 19.78 -3.58 -5.68
N SER A 110 19.04 -3.54 -6.80
CA SER A 110 17.90 -4.42 -7.04
C SER A 110 18.39 -5.88 -7.08
N PRO A 111 17.69 -6.83 -6.43
CA PRO A 111 16.34 -6.73 -5.85
C PRO A 111 16.29 -6.35 -4.36
N TRP A 112 17.43 -6.18 -3.69
CA TRP A 112 17.48 -5.95 -2.25
C TRP A 112 16.89 -4.59 -1.85
N SER A 113 17.21 -3.54 -2.62
CA SER A 113 16.62 -2.20 -2.47
C SER A 113 15.09 -2.23 -2.57
N ASP A 114 14.56 -2.95 -3.57
CA ASP A 114 13.13 -3.05 -3.82
C ASP A 114 12.39 -3.75 -2.68
N GLY A 115 12.99 -4.84 -2.14
CA GLY A 115 12.47 -5.54 -0.97
C GLY A 115 12.43 -4.66 0.28
N VAL A 116 13.47 -3.85 0.51
CA VAL A 116 13.53 -2.91 1.64
C VAL A 116 12.46 -1.83 1.50
N VAL A 117 12.33 -1.20 0.32
CA VAL A 117 11.33 -0.16 0.06
C VAL A 117 9.91 -0.71 0.23
N LEU A 118 9.64 -1.92 -0.25
CA LEU A 118 8.35 -2.59 -0.08
C LEU A 118 8.05 -2.86 1.39
N SER A 119 9.03 -3.35 2.16
CA SER A 119 8.86 -3.57 3.61
C SER A 119 8.55 -2.28 4.37
N LEU A 120 9.22 -1.18 4.02
CA LEU A 120 8.97 0.15 4.60
C LEU A 120 7.57 0.65 4.28
N GLN A 121 7.10 0.46 3.05
CA GLN A 121 5.73 0.82 2.66
C GLN A 121 4.67 0.01 3.42
N ILE A 122 4.90 -1.29 3.66
CA ILE A 122 4.00 -2.11 4.47
C ILE A 122 3.95 -1.59 5.91
N VAL A 123 5.10 -1.27 6.50
CA VAL A 123 5.18 -0.71 7.85
C VAL A 123 4.45 0.63 7.93
N VAL A 124 4.68 1.54 6.98
CA VAL A 124 3.98 2.83 6.91
C VAL A 124 2.47 2.63 6.75
N GLY A 125 2.05 1.73 5.87
CA GLY A 125 0.64 1.35 5.72
C GLY A 125 0.03 0.84 7.02
N ALA A 126 0.75 0.00 7.77
CA ALA A 126 0.30 -0.52 9.06
C ALA A 126 0.20 0.57 10.14
N ILE A 127 1.17 1.48 10.21
CA ILE A 127 1.16 2.62 11.14
C ILE A 127 -0.05 3.53 10.83
N VAL A 128 -0.30 3.82 9.54
CA VAL A 128 -1.41 4.67 9.09
C VAL A 128 -2.78 3.99 9.22
N ALA A 129 -2.85 2.67 9.09
CA ALA A 129 -4.09 1.91 9.16
C ALA A 129 -4.61 1.63 10.59
N ARG A 130 -3.79 1.89 11.62
CA ARG A 130 -4.17 1.81 13.04
C ARG A 130 -5.45 2.57 13.34
#